data_AF-A0A7W0Y8J1-F1
#
_entry.id   AF-A0A7W0Y8J1-F1
#
_cell.length_a   1.000
_cell.length_b   1.000
_cell.length_c   1.000
_cell.angle_alpha   90.00
_cell.angle_beta   90.00
_cell.angle_gamma   90.00
#
_symmetry.space_group_name_H-M   'P 1'
#
loop_
_entity.id
_entity.type
_entity.pdbx_description
1 polymer ?
#
loop_
_entity_poly.entity_id
_entity_poly.type
_entity_poly.pdbx_seq_one_letter_code
_entity_poly.pdbx_strand_id
1 'polypeptide(L)'
;MRYVLLVMFALSGCGKGDPQKCDQACRNYGTLMFWKVADAEIEKAPVDQREALRKAKVVELASKLESGVTFCVSKCQSANNEEQMKCMIGAKTADVINKCADTEQQFKDE
;
A
#
# COMPACT_ATOMS: atom_id res chain seq x y z
N MET A 1 -47.52 8.57 18.50
CA MET A 1 -47.50 8.23 17.07
C MET A 1 -46.34 9.00 16.45
N ARG A 2 -45.26 8.31 16.03
CA ARG A 2 -45.08 7.82 14.64
C ARG A 2 -44.80 9.07 13.77
N TYR A 3 -43.56 9.45 13.46
CA TYR A 3 -42.61 8.71 12.64
C TYR A 3 -41.14 9.05 12.97
N VAL A 4 -40.45 8.06 13.52
CA VAL A 4 -39.05 7.78 13.26
C VAL A 4 -38.96 7.27 11.82
N LEU A 5 -38.24 7.97 10.94
CA LEU A 5 -37.79 7.54 9.61
C LEU A 5 -36.57 8.42 9.28
N LEU A 6 -35.37 8.14 9.81
CA LEU A 6 -34.49 7.06 9.35
C LEU A 6 -34.48 6.95 7.81
N VAL A 7 -34.01 8.00 7.14
CA VAL A 7 -33.41 7.85 5.81
C VAL A 7 -31.93 7.57 6.06
N MET A 8 -31.64 6.33 6.44
CA MET A 8 -30.31 5.76 6.37
C MET A 8 -29.83 5.87 4.93
N PHE A 9 -28.66 6.51 4.78
CA PHE A 9 -27.80 6.43 3.62
C PHE A 9 -27.53 4.96 3.28
N ALA A 10 -28.34 4.39 2.37
CA ALA A 10 -28.10 3.09 1.80
C ALA A 10 -27.86 3.24 0.29
N LEU A 11 -26.72 3.86 -0.06
CA LEU A 11 -26.03 3.58 -1.31
C LEU A 11 -24.82 2.68 -1.01
N SER A 12 -25.08 1.57 -0.32
CA SER A 12 -24.21 0.40 -0.31
C SER A 12 -24.56 -0.43 -1.55
N GLY A 13 -23.91 -0.14 -2.68
CA GLY A 13 -24.18 -0.81 -3.95
C GLY A 13 -23.01 -0.78 -4.94
N CYS A 14 -22.15 -1.80 -4.87
CA CYS A 14 -21.24 -2.31 -5.92
C CYS A 14 -20.21 -1.34 -6.55
N GLY A 15 -19.40 -0.66 -5.73
CA GLY A 15 -18.17 -0.03 -6.21
C GLY A 15 -16.99 -0.99 -6.09
N LYS A 16 -16.26 -1.24 -7.19
CA LYS A 16 -14.86 -1.68 -7.06
C LYS A 16 -14.10 -0.60 -6.28
N GLY A 17 -13.09 -0.99 -5.51
CA GLY A 17 -12.21 -0.04 -4.83
C GLY A 17 -11.62 1.00 -5.79
N ASP A 18 -11.36 2.19 -5.28
CA ASP A 18 -10.86 3.33 -6.05
C ASP A 18 -9.50 2.98 -6.72
N PRO A 19 -9.42 2.93 -8.07
CA PRO A 19 -8.20 2.57 -8.79
C PRO A 19 -7.01 3.46 -8.43
N GLN A 20 -7.23 4.76 -8.23
CA GLN A 20 -6.15 5.71 -7.96
C GLN A 20 -5.61 5.53 -6.55
N LYS A 21 -6.49 5.37 -5.55
CA LYS A 21 -6.06 5.06 -4.18
C LYS A 21 -5.35 3.72 -4.11
N CYS A 22 -5.83 2.71 -4.83
CA CYS A 22 -5.18 1.41 -4.92
C CYS A 22 -3.77 1.51 -5.54
N ASP A 23 -3.61 2.21 -6.66
CA ASP A 23 -2.29 2.41 -7.29
C ASP A 23 -1.33 3.14 -6.34
N GLN A 24 -1.81 4.21 -5.70
CA GLN A 24 -1.01 4.98 -4.75
C GLN A 24 -0.57 4.13 -3.54
N ALA A 25 -1.49 3.38 -2.94
CA ALA A 25 -1.20 2.50 -1.80
C ALA A 25 -0.21 1.39 -2.17
N CYS A 26 -0.43 0.72 -3.30
CA CYS A 26 0.43 -0.35 -3.81
C CYS A 26 1.84 0.13 -4.13
N ARG A 27 1.96 1.31 -4.77
CA ARG A 27 3.27 1.93 -5.05
C ARG A 27 3.98 2.34 -3.78
N ASN A 28 3.27 2.90 -2.79
CA ASN A 28 3.88 3.27 -1.53
C ASN A 28 4.37 2.03 -0.77
N TYR A 29 3.58 0.95 -0.74
CA TYR A 29 3.96 -0.34 -0.14
C TYR A 29 5.20 -0.92 -0.80
N GLY A 30 5.18 -1.06 -2.13
CA GLY A 30 6.32 -1.57 -2.89
C GLY A 30 7.59 -0.73 -2.66
N THR A 31 7.45 0.60 -2.65
CA THR A 31 8.57 1.53 -2.45
C THR A 31 9.19 1.40 -1.06
N LEU A 32 8.37 1.48 -0.01
CA LEU A 32 8.89 1.45 1.37
C LEU A 32 9.50 0.08 1.69
N MET A 33 8.85 -1.01 1.28
CA MET A 33 9.37 -2.37 1.49
C MET A 33 10.66 -2.61 0.70
N PHE A 34 10.76 -2.10 -0.53
CA PHE A 34 11.98 -2.18 -1.31
C PHE A 34 13.13 -1.45 -0.62
N TRP A 35 12.93 -0.19 -0.22
CA TRP A 35 13.99 0.60 0.39
C TRP A 35 14.43 0.06 1.76
N LYS A 36 13.53 -0.54 2.55
CA LYS A 36 13.92 -1.25 3.79
C LYS A 36 15.03 -2.29 3.55
N VAL A 37 14.94 -3.02 2.43
CA VAL A 37 15.94 -4.03 2.08
C VAL A 37 17.15 -3.41 1.38
N ALA A 38 16.91 -2.51 0.42
CA ALA A 38 17.95 -1.89 -0.38
C ALA A 38 18.89 -1.01 0.46
N ASP A 39 18.37 -0.27 1.44
CA ASP A 39 19.20 0.56 2.32
C ASP A 39 20.13 -0.29 3.18
N ALA A 40 19.64 -1.43 3.70
CA ALA A 40 20.46 -2.37 4.45
C ALA A 40 21.56 -3.03 3.58
N GLU A 41 21.34 -3.18 2.27
CA GLU A 41 22.36 -3.64 1.31
C GLU A 41 23.39 -2.55 1.01
N ILE A 42 22.93 -1.31 0.80
CA ILE A 42 23.78 -0.15 0.54
C ILE A 42 24.70 0.15 1.73
N GLU A 43 24.20 0.04 2.96
CA GLU A 43 25.01 0.25 4.17
C GLU A 43 26.14 -0.77 4.31
N LYS A 44 25.94 -1.99 3.82
CA LYS A 44 26.96 -3.05 3.85
C LYS A 44 28.03 -2.88 2.76
N ALA A 45 27.75 -2.10 1.72
CA ALA A 45 28.71 -1.87 0.64
C ALA A 45 29.85 -0.91 1.07
N PRO A 46 31.05 -1.04 0.47
CA PRO A 46 32.13 -0.06 0.60
C PRO A 46 31.65 1.36 0.31
N VAL A 47 32.13 2.35 1.06
CA VAL A 47 31.64 3.73 1.02
C VAL A 47 31.68 4.33 -0.38
N ASP A 48 32.73 4.02 -1.14
CA ASP A 48 32.97 4.43 -2.52
C ASP A 48 32.00 3.79 -3.54
N GLN A 49 31.35 2.68 -3.18
CA GLN A 49 30.41 1.95 -4.05
C GLN A 49 28.93 2.26 -3.74
N ARG A 50 28.63 2.87 -2.59
CA ARG A 50 27.25 3.09 -2.11
C ARG A 50 26.41 3.94 -3.06
N GLU A 51 26.99 4.99 -3.65
CA GLU A 51 26.25 5.88 -4.55
C GLU A 51 25.88 5.17 -5.86
N ALA A 52 26.83 4.43 -6.44
CA ALA A 52 26.59 3.63 -7.64
C ALA A 52 25.52 2.57 -7.39
N LEU A 53 25.59 1.89 -6.24
CA LEU A 53 24.59 0.90 -5.84
C LEU A 53 23.20 1.55 -5.64
N ARG A 54 23.12 2.70 -4.97
CA ARG A 54 21.85 3.43 -4.81
C ARG A 54 21.22 3.78 -6.16
N LYS A 55 22.01 4.23 -7.13
CA LYS A 55 21.54 4.51 -8.50
C LYS A 55 21.00 3.24 -9.17
N ALA A 56 21.69 2.11 -9.03
CA ALA A 56 21.21 0.82 -9.53
C ALA A 56 19.88 0.41 -8.88
N LYS A 57 19.73 0.60 -7.56
CA LYS A 57 18.50 0.29 -6.82
C LYS A 57 17.30 1.14 -7.24
N VAL A 58 17.51 2.40 -7.65
CA VAL A 58 16.43 3.24 -8.23
C VAL A 58 15.88 2.62 -9.52
N VAL A 59 16.76 2.12 -10.40
CA VAL A 59 16.34 1.44 -11.64
C VAL A 59 15.64 0.12 -11.33
N GLU A 60 16.16 -0.66 -10.38
CA GLU A 60 15.55 -1.91 -9.93
C GLU A 60 14.14 -1.68 -9.36
N LEU A 61 13.95 -0.62 -8.56
CA LEU A 61 12.65 -0.25 -8.00
C LEU A 61 11.62 0.01 -9.10
N ALA A 62 11.98 0.79 -10.13
CA ALA A 62 11.08 1.10 -11.23
C ALA A 62 10.58 -0.19 -11.92
N SER A 63 11.48 -1.11 -12.24
CA SER A 63 11.16 -2.39 -12.87
C SER A 63 10.26 -3.27 -11.97
N LYS A 64 10.53 -3.31 -10.65
CA LYS A 64 9.69 -4.06 -9.71
C LYS A 64 8.29 -3.47 -9.55
N LEU A 65 8.17 -2.14 -9.54
CA LEU A 65 6.86 -1.49 -9.48
C LEU A 65 6.06 -1.75 -10.75
N GLU A 66 6.67 -1.67 -11.93
CA GLU A 66 6.01 -1.95 -13.21
C GLU A 66 5.46 -3.38 -13.29
N SER A 67 6.22 -4.35 -12.79
CA SER A 67 5.82 -5.78 -12.82
C SER A 67 4.81 -6.16 -11.72
N GLY A 68 4.87 -5.53 -10.55
CA GLY A 68 4.07 -5.94 -9.38
C GLY A 68 2.80 -5.13 -9.11
N VAL A 69 2.76 -3.85 -9.47
CA VAL A 69 1.68 -2.94 -9.04
C VAL A 69 0.31 -3.34 -9.61
N THR A 70 0.25 -3.79 -10.87
CA THR A 70 -1.02 -4.18 -11.52
C THR A 70 -1.76 -5.27 -10.75
N PHE A 71 -1.04 -6.29 -10.26
CA PHE A 71 -1.63 -7.36 -9.46
C PHE A 71 -2.12 -6.84 -8.10
N CYS A 72 -1.30 -6.02 -7.43
CA CYS A 72 -1.67 -5.40 -6.16
C CYS A 72 -2.93 -4.54 -6.30
N VAL A 73 -3.01 -3.71 -7.35
CA VAL A 73 -4.18 -2.86 -7.62
C VAL A 73 -5.42 -3.71 -7.84
N SER A 74 -5.33 -4.77 -8.65
CA SER A 74 -6.46 -5.68 -8.89
C SER A 74 -7.01 -6.31 -7.59
N LYS A 75 -6.11 -6.74 -6.69
CA LYS A 75 -6.48 -7.25 -5.37
C LYS A 75 -7.09 -6.18 -4.47
N CYS A 76 -6.47 -5.00 -4.42
CA CYS A 76 -6.97 -3.85 -3.66
C CYS A 76 -8.39 -3.46 -4.09
N GLN A 77 -8.63 -3.35 -5.39
CA GLN A 77 -9.95 -3.00 -5.93
C GLN A 77 -11.01 -4.04 -5.60
N SER A 78 -10.61 -5.32 -5.53
CA SER A 78 -11.50 -6.43 -5.17
C SER A 78 -11.81 -6.45 -3.68
N ALA A 79 -10.84 -6.09 -2.83
CA ALA A 79 -11.00 -6.02 -1.39
C ALA A 79 -11.85 -4.82 -0.94
N ASN A 80 -11.83 -3.71 -1.70
CA ASN A 80 -12.62 -2.51 -1.46
C ASN A 80 -12.53 -1.97 -0.01
N ASN A 81 -11.33 -1.99 0.58
CA ASN A 81 -11.08 -1.54 1.94
C ASN A 81 -10.47 -0.13 1.95
N GLU A 82 -11.31 0.90 2.08
CA GLU A 82 -10.85 2.29 2.06
C GLU A 82 -9.95 2.65 3.24
N GLU A 83 -10.19 2.10 4.43
CA GLU A 83 -9.42 2.41 5.64
C GLU A 83 -8.00 1.86 5.54
N GLN A 84 -7.88 0.62 5.07
CA GLN A 84 -6.59 0.01 4.77
C GLN A 84 -5.81 0.87 3.76
N MET A 85 -6.47 1.35 2.70
CA MET A 85 -5.80 2.19 1.70
C MET A 85 -5.37 3.53 2.26
N LYS A 86 -6.20 4.19 3.09
CA LYS A 86 -5.81 5.43 3.79
C LYS A 86 -4.58 5.20 4.66
N CYS A 87 -4.53 4.09 5.40
CA CYS A 87 -3.37 3.72 6.22
C CYS A 87 -2.13 3.53 5.33
N MET A 88 -2.24 2.73 4.27
CA MET A 88 -1.11 2.45 3.38
C MET A 88 -0.59 3.69 2.66
N ILE A 89 -1.46 4.60 2.22
CA ILE A 89 -1.08 5.86 1.59
C ILE A 89 -0.38 6.79 2.60
N GLY A 90 -0.88 6.84 3.84
CA GLY A 90 -0.32 7.68 4.90
C GLY A 90 1.01 7.18 5.48
N ALA A 91 1.29 5.89 5.37
CA ALA A 91 2.47 5.26 5.94
C ALA A 91 3.78 5.86 5.39
N LYS A 92 4.74 6.08 6.29
CA LYS A 92 6.05 6.69 6.00
C LYS A 92 7.22 5.73 6.16
N THR A 93 6.97 4.55 6.72
CA THR A 93 8.00 3.53 6.94
C THR A 93 7.47 2.17 6.53
N ALA A 94 8.39 1.27 6.19
CA ALA A 94 8.08 -0.09 5.81
C ALA A 94 7.34 -0.86 6.92
N ASP A 95 7.68 -0.63 8.19
CA ASP A 95 7.00 -1.29 9.31
C ASP A 95 5.55 -0.82 9.47
N VAL A 96 5.30 0.48 9.28
CA VAL A 96 3.94 1.02 9.35
C VAL A 96 3.11 0.51 8.19
N ILE A 97 3.67 0.51 6.97
CA ILE A 97 2.90 0.08 5.80
C ILE A 97 2.63 -1.44 5.78
N ASN A 98 3.53 -2.25 6.34
CA ASN A 98 3.30 -3.68 6.53
C ASN A 98 2.13 -3.93 7.49
N LYS A 99 2.09 -3.20 8.61
CA LYS A 99 0.96 -3.28 9.55
C LYS A 99 -0.36 -2.88 8.89
N CYS A 100 -0.35 -1.83 8.05
CA CYS A 100 -1.54 -1.45 7.27
C CYS A 100 -1.97 -2.58 6.31
N ALA A 101 -1.04 -3.28 5.66
CA ALA A 101 -1.38 -4.39 4.77
C ALA A 101 -1.94 -5.60 5.54
N ASP A 102 -1.50 -5.83 6.78
CA ASP A 102 -1.93 -6.95 7.63
C ASP A 102 -3.28 -6.73 8.32
N THR A 103 -3.84 -5.51 8.27
CA THR A 103 -5.07 -5.13 9.02
C THR A 103 -6.35 -5.90 8.63
N GLU A 104 -6.32 -6.78 7.63
CA GLU A 104 -7.42 -7.76 7.39
C GLU A 104 -7.64 -8.70 8.60
N GLN A 105 -6.65 -8.80 9.50
CA GLN A 105 -6.74 -9.60 10.72
C GLN A 105 -7.42 -8.88 11.91
N GLN A 106 -7.46 -7.55 11.96
CA GLN A 106 -7.92 -6.81 13.15
C GLN A 106 -9.45 -6.65 13.26
N PHE A 107 -10.21 -6.88 12.20
CA PHE A 107 -11.68 -6.74 12.19
C PHE A 107 -12.43 -8.08 12.14
N LYS A 108 -11.73 -9.22 12.31
CA LYS A 108 -12.36 -10.55 12.46
C LYS A 108 -12.58 -10.95 13.92
N ASP A 109 -12.05 -10.16 14.86
CA ASP A 109 -12.08 -10.45 16.31
C ASP A 109 -13.01 -9.51 17.12
N GLU A 110 -13.86 -8.70 16.45
CA GLU A 110 -14.90 -7.89 17.10
C GLU A 110 -16.32 -8.35 16.76
#